data_AF-A0AAU2DZR3-F1
#
_entry.id   AF-A0AAU2DZR3-F1
#
_cell.length_a   1.000
_cell.length_b   1.000
_cell.length_c   1.000
_cell.angle_alpha   90.00
_cell.angle_beta   90.00
_cell.angle_gamma   90.00
#
_symmetry.space_group_name_H-M   'P 1'
#
loop_
_entity.id
_entity.type
_entity.pdbx_description
1 polymer ?
#
loop_
_entity_poly.entity_id
_entity_poly.type
_entity_poly.pdbx_seq_one_letter_code
_entity_poly.pdbx_strand_id
1 'polypeptide(L)'
;MLEFLGPMAVDGRLPRWTDWWDEADIAPMFSDPMMRQTVIEEQPTLPLSYYEQHIPVPDGWDDHPCSYLLFGLPYDDLAAEARARGWRVAHLPGAHLHQIVDPAGSARHLVELATTS
;
A
#
# COMPACT_ATOMS: atom_id res chain seq x y z
N MET A 1 -10.26 -5.64 10.13
CA MET A 1 -9.77 -6.29 8.88
C MET A 1 -10.05 -7.78 8.88
N LEU A 2 -9.53 -8.57 9.83
CA LEU A 2 -9.77 -10.03 9.84
C LEU A 2 -11.26 -10.41 9.97
N GLU A 3 -12.04 -9.69 10.77
CA GLU A 3 -13.50 -9.90 10.85
C GLU A 3 -14.22 -9.68 9.51
N PHE A 4 -13.68 -8.81 8.66
CA PHE A 4 -14.18 -8.56 7.32
C PHE A 4 -13.73 -9.64 6.33
N LEU A 5 -12.47 -10.07 6.40
CA LEU A 5 -11.89 -11.06 5.47
C LEU A 5 -12.34 -12.50 5.75
N GLY A 6 -12.50 -12.88 7.02
CA GLY A 6 -12.78 -14.27 7.44
C GLY A 6 -13.98 -14.90 6.73
N PRO A 7 -15.15 -14.23 6.67
CA PRO A 7 -16.33 -14.76 5.98
C PRO A 7 -16.17 -14.96 4.46
N MET A 8 -15.20 -14.29 3.81
CA MET A 8 -14.96 -14.41 2.37
C MET A 8 -14.07 -15.60 2.01
N ALA A 9 -13.38 -16.21 2.98
CA ALA A 9 -12.45 -17.29 2.72
C ALA A 9 -13.19 -18.60 2.39
N VAL A 10 -12.83 -19.22 1.28
CA VAL A 10 -13.29 -20.57 0.89
C VAL A 10 -12.06 -21.47 0.87
N ASP A 11 -12.13 -22.58 1.61
CA ASP A 11 -11.01 -23.51 1.79
C ASP A 11 -9.70 -22.82 2.21
N GLY A 12 -9.83 -21.82 3.10
CA GLY A 12 -8.70 -21.05 3.64
C GLY A 12 -8.07 -20.05 2.67
N ARG A 13 -8.66 -19.84 1.49
CA ARG A 13 -8.19 -18.87 0.49
C ARG A 13 -9.18 -17.74 0.32
N LEU A 14 -8.67 -16.53 0.26
CA LEU A 14 -9.47 -15.35 -0.04
C LEU A 14 -9.66 -15.22 -1.56
N PRO A 15 -10.76 -14.60 -2.01
CA PRO A 15 -10.82 -14.08 -3.35
C PRO A 15 -9.70 -13.05 -3.55
N ARG A 16 -9.47 -12.74 -4.82
CA ARG A 16 -8.66 -11.62 -5.29
C ARG A 16 -9.05 -10.32 -4.57
N TRP A 17 -8.07 -9.47 -4.23
CA TRP A 17 -8.36 -8.27 -3.43
C TRP A 17 -9.30 -7.28 -4.11
N THR A 18 -9.28 -7.22 -5.44
CA THR A 18 -10.24 -6.39 -6.22
C THR A 18 -11.68 -6.88 -6.15
N ASP A 19 -11.91 -8.08 -5.61
CA ASP A 19 -13.22 -8.69 -5.48
C ASP A 19 -13.72 -8.64 -4.02
N TRP A 20 -12.99 -7.97 -3.11
CA TRP A 20 -13.38 -7.82 -1.70
C TRP A 20 -14.44 -6.75 -1.48
N TRP A 21 -14.47 -5.74 -2.34
CA TRP A 21 -15.43 -4.64 -2.32
C TRP A 21 -16.15 -4.54 -3.66
N ASP A 22 -17.19 -3.72 -3.70
CA ASP A 22 -17.96 -3.50 -4.92
C ASP A 22 -17.10 -2.83 -5.99
N GLU A 23 -17.40 -3.14 -7.26
CA GLU A 23 -16.71 -2.56 -8.41
C GLU A 23 -16.74 -1.03 -8.39
N ALA A 24 -17.80 -0.42 -7.86
CA ALA A 24 -17.93 1.03 -7.75
C ALA A 24 -16.90 1.66 -6.79
N ASP A 25 -16.41 0.91 -5.80
CA ASP A 25 -15.37 1.35 -4.86
C ASP A 25 -13.96 1.08 -5.42
N ILE A 26 -13.81 -0.04 -6.14
CA ILE A 26 -12.51 -0.49 -6.65
C ILE A 26 -12.12 0.20 -7.96
N ALA A 27 -13.04 0.35 -8.91
CA ALA A 27 -12.72 0.92 -10.22
C ALA A 27 -12.10 2.32 -10.14
N PRO A 28 -12.56 3.25 -9.27
CA PRO A 28 -11.95 4.57 -9.12
C PRO A 28 -10.53 4.58 -8.55
N MET A 29 -10.06 3.47 -7.94
CA MET A 29 -8.68 3.38 -7.43
C MET A 29 -7.65 3.32 -8.57
N PHE A 30 -8.08 2.96 -9.77
CA PHE A 30 -7.23 2.83 -10.95
C PHE A 30 -7.39 4.04 -11.87
N SER A 31 -6.27 4.52 -12.42
CA SER A 31 -6.28 5.65 -13.35
C SER A 31 -6.84 5.31 -14.74
N ASP A 32 -6.81 4.03 -15.10
CA ASP A 32 -7.12 3.54 -16.44
C ASP A 32 -7.74 2.13 -16.39
N PRO A 33 -8.84 1.87 -17.14
CA PRO A 33 -9.47 0.55 -17.20
C PRO A 33 -8.55 -0.57 -17.71
N MET A 34 -7.62 -0.30 -18.63
CA MET A 34 -6.68 -1.33 -19.10
C MET A 34 -5.70 -1.71 -17.99
N MET A 35 -5.14 -0.73 -17.28
CA MET A 35 -4.31 -0.98 -16.10
C MET A 35 -5.06 -1.78 -15.03
N ARG A 36 -6.33 -1.45 -14.76
CA ARG A 36 -7.18 -2.22 -13.85
C ARG A 36 -7.31 -3.67 -14.31
N GLN A 37 -7.58 -3.90 -15.60
CA GLN A 37 -7.72 -5.24 -16.15
C GLN A 37 -6.43 -6.05 -15.99
N THR A 38 -5.27 -5.46 -16.28
CA THR A 38 -3.97 -6.09 -16.07
C THR A 38 -3.77 -6.51 -14.61
N VAL A 39 -4.07 -5.63 -13.64
CA VAL A 39 -3.96 -5.97 -12.21
C VAL A 39 -4.91 -7.10 -11.82
N ILE A 40 -6.16 -7.07 -12.30
CA ILE A 40 -7.16 -8.12 -12.04
C ILE A 40 -6.72 -9.50 -12.55
N GLU A 41 -6.03 -9.52 -13.69
CA GLU A 41 -5.51 -10.75 -14.32
C GLU A 41 -4.25 -11.29 -13.63
N GLU A 42 -3.37 -10.40 -13.16
CA GLU A 42 -2.07 -10.78 -12.60
C GLU A 42 -2.07 -11.02 -11.09
N GLN A 43 -2.99 -10.42 -10.35
CA GLN A 43 -2.96 -10.47 -8.89
C GLN A 43 -3.22 -11.87 -8.33
N PRO A 44 -2.52 -12.26 -7.25
CA PRO A 44 -2.74 -13.55 -6.64
C PRO A 44 -4.02 -13.56 -5.78
N THR A 45 -4.55 -14.76 -5.58
CA THR A 45 -5.33 -15.04 -4.37
C THR A 45 -4.36 -15.39 -3.25
N LEU A 46 -4.63 -14.92 -2.03
CA LEU A 46 -3.78 -15.19 -0.86
C LEU A 46 -4.53 -16.05 0.16
N PRO A 47 -3.83 -16.92 0.91
CA PRO A 47 -4.47 -17.63 2.01
C PRO A 47 -4.88 -16.65 3.10
N LEU A 48 -5.99 -16.91 3.80
CA LEU A 48 -6.42 -16.09 4.94
C LEU A 48 -5.30 -16.00 6.00
N SER A 49 -4.55 -17.10 6.18
CA SER A 49 -3.42 -17.17 7.09
C SER A 49 -2.32 -16.14 6.83
N TYR A 50 -2.21 -15.59 5.61
CA TYR A 50 -1.29 -14.48 5.33
C TYR A 50 -1.64 -13.22 6.13
N TYR A 51 -2.94 -12.95 6.32
CA TYR A 51 -3.41 -11.79 7.08
C TYR A 51 -3.49 -12.04 8.59
N GLU A 52 -3.49 -13.31 9.01
CA GLU A 52 -3.44 -13.71 10.43
C GLU A 52 -2.01 -13.69 10.99
N GLN A 53 -1.00 -13.58 10.12
CA GLN A 53 0.40 -13.51 10.51
C GLN A 53 0.68 -12.26 11.34
N HIS A 54 1.26 -12.49 12.51
CA HIS A 54 1.84 -11.44 13.34
C HIS A 54 3.32 -11.37 13.02
N ILE A 55 3.77 -10.27 12.42
CA ILE A 55 5.19 -10.02 12.19
C ILE A 55 5.76 -9.39 13.47
N PRO A 56 6.72 -10.04 14.15
CA PRO A 56 7.35 -9.43 15.31
C PRO A 56 8.11 -8.19 14.85
N VAL A 57 7.75 -7.04 15.40
CA VAL A 57 8.43 -5.77 15.17
C VAL A 57 9.44 -5.60 16.30
N PRO A 58 10.76 -5.60 16.02
CA PRO A 58 11.77 -5.42 17.05
C PRO A 58 11.63 -4.07 17.76
N ASP A 59 11.96 -4.03 19.05
CA ASP A 59 12.05 -2.78 19.78
C ASP A 59 13.07 -1.84 19.12
N GLY A 60 12.71 -0.57 18.97
CA GLY A 60 13.58 0.45 18.37
C GLY A 60 13.74 0.36 16.85
N TRP A 61 12.93 -0.45 16.15
CA TRP A 61 12.97 -0.51 14.67
C TRP A 61 12.84 0.87 14.01
N ASP A 62 12.13 1.80 14.67
CA ASP A 62 11.85 3.14 14.20
C ASP A 62 12.85 4.21 14.67
N ASP A 63 13.87 3.82 15.44
CA ASP A 63 15.01 4.67 15.87
C ASP A 63 16.13 4.74 14.81
N HIS A 64 15.87 4.23 13.61
CA HIS A 64 16.78 4.30 12.47
C HIS A 64 16.33 5.36 11.46
N PRO A 65 17.28 5.98 10.72
CA PRO A 65 16.93 6.91 9.64
C PRO A 65 15.99 6.23 8.64
N CYS A 66 14.79 6.77 8.55
CA CYS A 66 13.77 6.32 7.61
C CYS A 66 13.17 7.51 6.87
N SER A 67 12.56 7.20 5.74
CA SER A 67 11.94 8.16 4.85
C SER A 67 10.52 7.72 4.52
N TYR A 68 9.62 8.69 4.37
CA TYR A 68 8.24 8.49 3.99
C TYR A 68 7.95 9.25 2.70
N LEU A 69 7.39 8.57 1.71
CA LEU A 69 6.88 9.18 0.48
C LEU A 69 5.36 9.24 0.56
N LEU A 70 4.83 10.44 0.73
CA LEU A 70 3.39 10.71 0.74
C LEU A 70 2.89 10.85 -0.70
N PHE A 71 1.82 10.14 -1.06
CA PHE A 71 1.11 10.37 -2.33
C PHE A 71 -0.09 11.32 -2.22
N GLY A 72 -0.71 11.43 -1.04
CA GLY A 72 -1.81 12.35 -0.77
C GLY A 72 -2.73 11.84 0.35
N LEU A 73 -3.89 12.47 0.53
CA LEU A 73 -4.94 11.94 1.40
C LEU A 73 -5.33 10.53 0.92
N PRO A 74 -5.52 9.53 1.81
CA PRO A 74 -5.82 9.59 3.25
C PRO A 74 -4.60 9.50 4.20
N TYR A 75 -3.38 9.69 3.70
CA TYR A 75 -2.16 9.33 4.44
C TYR A 75 -1.50 10.49 5.22
N ASP A 76 -2.19 11.61 5.39
CA ASP A 76 -1.63 12.79 6.06
C ASP A 76 -1.27 12.50 7.53
N ASP A 77 -2.09 11.73 8.24
CA ASP A 77 -1.81 11.35 9.63
C ASP A 77 -0.56 10.48 9.73
N LEU A 78 -0.39 9.51 8.81
CA LEU A 78 0.83 8.68 8.74
C LEU A 78 2.07 9.53 8.40
N ALA A 79 1.92 10.51 7.50
CA ALA A 79 2.99 11.44 7.19
C ALA A 79 3.31 12.38 8.37
N ALA A 80 2.33 12.74 9.19
CA ALA A 80 2.54 13.50 10.41
C ALA A 80 3.28 12.66 11.47
N GLU A 81 2.90 11.40 11.66
CA GLU A 81 3.63 10.46 12.53
C GLU A 81 5.09 10.29 12.09
N ALA A 82 5.34 10.11 10.79
CA ALA A 82 6.70 10.01 10.27
C ALA A 82 7.52 11.27 10.59
N ARG A 83 6.95 12.47 10.39
CA ARG A 83 7.61 13.73 10.77
C ARG A 83 7.87 13.81 12.29
N ALA A 84 6.93 13.37 13.11
CA ALA A 84 7.07 13.39 14.56
C ALA A 84 8.21 12.47 15.05
N ARG A 85 8.51 11.39 14.31
CA ARG A 85 9.66 10.50 14.53
C ARG A 85 10.98 11.06 13.96
N GLY A 86 10.96 12.25 13.35
CA GLY A 86 12.12 12.85 12.71
C GLY A 86 12.47 12.24 11.34
N TRP A 87 11.59 11.41 10.78
CA TRP A 87 11.82 10.82 9.46
C TRP A 87 11.70 11.88 8.37
N ARG A 88 12.47 11.70 7.30
CA ARG A 88 12.35 12.57 6.14
C ARG A 88 11.04 12.28 5.42
N VAL A 89 10.23 13.31 5.20
CA VAL A 89 8.97 13.15 4.45
C VAL A 89 9.03 13.95 3.16
N ALA A 90 8.90 13.26 2.03
CA ALA A 90 8.66 13.89 0.73
C ALA A 90 7.20 13.69 0.31
N HIS A 91 6.69 14.62 -0.48
CA HIS A 91 5.36 14.56 -1.05
C HIS A 91 5.49 14.47 -2.56
N LEU A 92 4.94 13.40 -3.14
CA LEU A 92 4.72 13.24 -4.57
C LEU A 92 3.21 13.17 -4.79
N PRO A 93 2.52 14.29 -5.06
CA PRO A 93 1.08 14.29 -5.24
C PRO A 93 0.66 13.28 -6.31
N GLY A 94 -0.19 12.32 -5.94
CA GLY A 94 -0.52 11.17 -6.75
C GLY A 94 -1.84 10.51 -6.36
N ALA A 95 -2.20 9.46 -7.10
CA ALA A 95 -3.39 8.65 -6.82
C ALA A 95 -3.13 7.63 -5.69
N HIS A 96 -4.18 6.95 -5.23
CA HIS A 96 -4.05 5.92 -4.21
C HIS A 96 -3.06 4.81 -4.59
N LEU A 97 -3.05 4.40 -5.86
CA LEU A 97 -2.10 3.43 -6.43
C LEU A 97 -1.04 4.13 -7.29
N HIS A 98 -0.50 5.27 -6.87
CA HIS A 98 0.40 6.06 -7.74
C HIS A 98 1.62 5.28 -8.25
N GLN A 99 2.09 4.27 -7.52
CA GLN A 99 3.20 3.40 -7.92
C GLN A 99 2.95 2.63 -9.22
N ILE A 100 1.69 2.39 -9.62
CA ILE A 100 1.36 1.78 -10.92
C ILE A 100 1.07 2.84 -12.00
N VAL A 101 0.83 4.09 -11.60
CA VAL A 101 0.58 5.22 -12.51
C VAL A 101 1.89 5.80 -13.03
N ASP A 102 2.85 6.06 -12.14
CA ASP A 102 4.21 6.48 -12.50
C ASP A 102 5.25 5.67 -11.70
N PRO A 103 5.51 4.41 -12.12
CA PRO A 103 6.48 3.55 -11.44
C PRO A 103 7.89 4.16 -11.43
N ALA A 104 8.30 4.79 -12.54
CA ALA A 104 9.64 5.34 -12.69
C ALA A 104 9.83 6.61 -11.84
N GLY A 105 8.84 7.50 -11.80
CA GLY A 105 8.86 8.67 -10.93
C GLY A 105 8.81 8.31 -9.45
N SER A 106 7.93 7.36 -9.08
CA SER A 106 7.87 6.83 -7.72
C SER A 106 9.21 6.24 -7.28
N ALA A 107 9.82 5.39 -8.11
CA ALA A 107 11.13 4.80 -7.83
C ALA A 107 12.24 5.85 -7.68
N ARG A 108 12.26 6.88 -8.54
CA ARG A 108 13.25 7.96 -8.45
C ARG A 108 13.18 8.68 -7.10
N HIS A 109 11.98 9.03 -6.66
CA HIS A 109 11.78 9.67 -5.36
C HIS A 109 12.19 8.75 -4.19
N LEU A 110 11.89 7.46 -4.27
CA LEU A 110 12.35 6.49 -3.26
C LEU A 110 13.88 6.41 -3.19
N VAL A 111 14.56 6.40 -4.33
CA VAL A 111 16.04 6.37 -4.38
C VAL A 111 16.64 7.65 -3.81
N GLU A 112 16.10 8.83 -4.15
CA GLU A 112 16.54 10.11 -3.57
C GLU A 112 16.37 10.15 -2.05
N LEU A 113 15.24 9.63 -1.56
CA LEU A 113 14.95 9.51 -0.13
C LEU A 113 15.85 8.51 0.60
N ALA A 114 16.34 7.48 -0.08
CA ALA A 114 17.20 6.44 0.49
C ALA A 114 18.69 6.83 0.50
N THR A 115 19.11 7.77 -0.35
CA THR A 115 20.53 8.09 -0.59
C THR A 115 21.02 9.35 0.09
N THR A 116 20.12 10.23 0.51
CA THR A 116 20.51 11.48 1.17
C THR A 116 20.53 11.26 2.69
N SER A 117 21.71 11.03 3.25
CA SER A 117 21.98 11.09 4.70
C SER A 117 22.58 12.43 5.09
#